data_AF-A0A1Y3NPM9-F1
#
_entry.id   AF-A0A1Y3NPM9-F1
#
_cell.length_a   1.000
_cell.length_b   1.000
_cell.length_c   1.000
_cell.angle_alpha   90.00
_cell.angle_beta   90.00
_cell.angle_gamma   90.00
#
_symmetry.space_group_name_H-M   'P 1'
#
loop_
_entity.id
_entity.type
_entity.pdbx_description
1 polymer ?
#
loop_
_entity_poly.entity_id
_entity_poly.type
_entity_poly.pdbx_seq_one_letter_code
_entity_poly.pdbx_strand_id
1 'polypeptide(L)'
;MLDQTIKSLDFKDNQYHLDCEYSFTSDHLITSIDYLKDYNTIETVDYHKAIIITDRSLKKDVDISIYVIPPNTINNNKNRIMLIQQGYQANCCPKSKYIVYICTKATETSKEEIKSVIQQLFEDKIDESEKVKVDEIKKEDGEDKKEEDNEENKEVEEEEEDDDDDDEDDDEEEEGKEEMIKPKAYLSIIYRQSIRKQKSSDSQENKSSLTVIDDMLPGISMETPVENALNIFRQLHPEIKEIYAKPQEQEEKEEKEEEKEEEEKPSTQEEEVTTEDHSREETTQETTQAH
;
A
#
# COMPACT_ATOMS: atom_id res chain seq x y z
N MET A 1 -18.38 9.82 2.89
CA MET A 1 -19.37 8.90 2.28
C MET A 1 -18.76 8.40 0.98
N LEU A 2 -18.54 7.09 0.83
CA LEU A 2 -18.08 6.50 -0.43
C LEU A 2 -19.28 6.26 -1.37
N ASP A 3 -19.02 6.03 -2.65
CA ASP A 3 -20.02 5.76 -3.70
C ASP A 3 -21.10 6.84 -3.88
N GLN A 4 -20.75 8.09 -3.58
CA GLN A 4 -21.62 9.24 -3.74
C GLN A 4 -21.20 10.07 -4.95
N THR A 5 -22.10 10.18 -5.92
CA THR A 5 -21.91 11.05 -7.09
C THR A 5 -22.30 12.48 -6.72
N ILE A 6 -21.35 13.40 -6.87
CA ILE A 6 -21.61 14.83 -6.74
C ILE A 6 -22.35 15.29 -7.99
N LYS A 7 -23.60 15.73 -7.82
CA LYS A 7 -24.46 16.23 -8.90
C LYS A 7 -24.15 17.68 -9.21
N SER A 8 -24.00 18.51 -8.17
CA SER A 8 -23.58 19.90 -8.31
C SER A 8 -22.75 20.38 -7.12
N LEU A 9 -21.92 21.39 -7.38
CA LEU A 9 -21.15 22.11 -6.40
C LEU A 9 -21.16 23.58 -6.81
N ASP A 10 -21.81 24.42 -6.00
CA ASP A 10 -22.01 25.83 -6.29
C ASP A 10 -21.62 26.69 -5.07
N PHE A 11 -21.05 27.86 -5.30
CA PHE A 11 -20.77 28.85 -4.26
C PHE A 11 -21.80 29.99 -4.35
N LYS A 12 -22.67 30.10 -3.35
CA LYS A 12 -23.72 31.14 -3.26
C LYS A 12 -23.93 31.52 -1.80
N ASP A 13 -24.39 32.74 -1.56
CA ASP A 13 -24.67 33.24 -0.20
C ASP A 13 -23.48 33.08 0.77
N ASN A 14 -22.25 33.22 0.25
CA ASN A 14 -20.97 33.00 0.94
C ASN A 14 -20.73 31.58 1.48
N GLN A 15 -21.45 30.57 0.96
CA GLN A 15 -21.31 29.17 1.35
C GLN A 15 -21.18 28.26 0.12
N TYR A 16 -20.51 27.12 0.31
CA TYR A 16 -20.54 26.02 -0.65
C TYR A 16 -21.81 25.20 -0.44
N HIS A 17 -22.51 24.95 -1.54
CA HIS A 17 -23.65 24.06 -1.61
C HIS A 17 -23.25 22.83 -2.43
N LEU A 18 -23.18 21.68 -1.76
CA LEU A 18 -22.87 20.40 -2.37
C LEU A 18 -24.14 19.58 -2.48
N ASP A 19 -24.53 19.21 -3.70
CA ASP A 19 -25.68 18.35 -3.94
C ASP A 19 -25.22 16.96 -4.42
N CYS A 20 -25.62 15.92 -3.68
CA CYS A 20 -25.37 14.52 -4.01
C CYS A 20 -26.67 13.71 -3.80
N GLU A 21 -26.66 12.62 -3.03
CA GLU A 21 -27.92 12.02 -2.52
C GLU A 21 -28.60 12.95 -1.50
N TYR A 22 -27.79 13.67 -0.73
CA TYR A 22 -28.21 14.69 0.24
C TYR A 22 -27.62 16.05 -0.15
N SER A 23 -28.21 17.11 0.36
CA SER A 23 -27.70 18.47 0.17
C SER A 23 -26.97 18.94 1.42
N PHE A 24 -25.74 19.41 1.24
CA PHE A 24 -24.88 19.91 2.30
C PHE A 24 -24.52 21.38 2.06
N THR A 25 -24.32 22.12 3.15
CA THR A 25 -23.82 23.49 3.13
C THR A 25 -22.60 23.63 4.02
N SER A 26 -21.60 24.38 3.57
CA SER A 26 -20.39 24.61 4.37
C SER A 26 -19.77 25.98 4.07
N ASP A 27 -19.22 26.61 5.09
CA ASP A 27 -18.43 27.83 4.93
C ASP A 27 -17.08 27.55 4.26
N HIS A 28 -16.55 26.33 4.40
CA HIS A 28 -15.26 25.88 3.86
C HIS A 28 -15.40 24.61 3.02
N LEU A 29 -14.61 24.50 1.97
CA LEU A 29 -14.54 23.32 1.12
C LEU A 29 -13.09 22.91 0.90
N ILE A 30 -12.74 21.69 1.29
CA ILE A 30 -11.49 21.04 0.91
C ILE A 30 -11.82 19.99 -0.16
N THR A 31 -11.16 20.04 -1.31
CA THR A 31 -11.46 19.13 -2.42
C THR A 31 -10.22 18.66 -3.16
N SER A 32 -10.27 17.46 -3.75
CA SER A 32 -9.32 17.06 -4.80
C SER A 32 -9.51 17.93 -6.04
N ILE A 33 -8.43 18.08 -6.82
CA ILE A 33 -8.45 18.65 -8.17
C ILE A 33 -9.51 17.97 -9.07
N ASP A 34 -9.80 16.68 -8.86
CA ASP A 34 -10.75 15.92 -9.69
C ASP A 34 -12.17 16.51 -9.74
N TYR A 35 -12.55 17.27 -8.72
CA TYR A 35 -13.88 17.86 -8.62
C TYR A 35 -13.96 19.31 -9.11
N LEU A 36 -12.86 19.85 -9.63
CA LEU A 36 -12.83 21.21 -10.19
C LEU A 36 -13.30 21.23 -11.64
N LYS A 37 -14.13 22.22 -11.97
CA LYS A 37 -14.59 22.47 -13.35
C LYS A 37 -13.63 23.34 -14.16
N ASP A 38 -12.87 24.22 -13.50
CA ASP A 38 -11.94 25.14 -14.16
C ASP A 38 -10.50 24.61 -14.09
N TYR A 39 -9.96 24.27 -15.27
CA TYR A 39 -8.61 23.74 -15.42
C TYR A 39 -7.56 24.81 -15.75
N ASN A 40 -7.95 26.08 -15.93
CA ASN A 40 -7.02 27.14 -16.36
C ASN A 40 -5.96 27.47 -15.29
N THR A 41 -6.30 27.24 -14.02
CA THR A 41 -5.41 27.45 -12.86
C THR A 41 -4.55 26.23 -12.53
N ILE A 42 -4.69 25.13 -13.29
CA ILE A 42 -3.97 23.88 -13.05
C ILE A 42 -2.75 23.82 -13.96
N GLU A 43 -1.61 23.46 -13.39
CA GLU A 43 -0.44 23.00 -14.12
C GLU A 43 -0.33 21.48 -14.05
N THR A 44 0.31 20.88 -15.05
CA THR A 44 0.43 19.42 -15.14
C THR A 44 1.87 19.03 -15.40
N VAL A 45 2.36 18.05 -14.63
CA VAL A 45 3.66 17.43 -14.81
C VAL A 45 3.45 15.95 -15.04
N ASP A 46 3.92 15.46 -16.18
CA ASP A 46 3.77 14.06 -16.54
C ASP A 46 4.92 13.20 -16.02
N TYR A 47 4.59 11.96 -15.68
CA TYR A 47 5.51 10.91 -15.27
C TYR A 47 5.23 9.64 -16.05
N HIS A 48 6.29 8.93 -16.41
CA HIS A 48 6.18 7.56 -16.87
C HIS A 48 6.42 6.62 -15.69
N LYS A 49 5.55 5.62 -15.57
CA LYS A 49 5.55 4.65 -14.48
C LYS A 49 5.54 3.24 -15.05
N ALA A 50 6.15 2.32 -14.32
CA ALA A 50 5.96 0.89 -14.54
C ALA A 50 5.64 0.16 -13.25
N ILE A 51 4.79 -0.86 -13.34
CA ILE A 51 4.56 -1.83 -12.28
C ILE A 51 4.94 -3.19 -12.84
N ILE A 52 5.79 -3.91 -12.12
CA ILE A 52 6.34 -5.19 -12.54
C ILE A 52 6.13 -6.20 -11.43
N ILE A 53 5.69 -7.42 -11.77
CA ILE A 53 5.60 -8.54 -10.83
C ILE A 53 6.71 -9.53 -11.16
N THR A 54 7.55 -9.87 -10.17
CA THR A 54 8.70 -10.77 -10.35
C THR A 54 8.67 -11.97 -9.40
N ASP A 55 9.43 -13.02 -9.73
CA ASP A 55 9.57 -14.25 -8.93
C ASP A 55 10.59 -14.17 -7.80
N ARG A 56 11.50 -13.20 -7.88
CA ARG A 56 12.57 -12.97 -6.90
C ARG A 56 12.92 -11.50 -6.78
N SER A 57 13.64 -11.17 -5.73
CA SER A 57 14.17 -9.84 -5.47
C SER A 57 15.33 -9.50 -6.43
N LEU A 58 15.50 -8.21 -6.72
CA LEU A 58 16.66 -7.65 -7.43
C LEU A 58 17.97 -7.84 -6.65
N LYS A 59 17.89 -7.92 -5.32
CA LYS A 59 19.00 -8.23 -4.42
C LYS A 59 18.56 -9.36 -3.49
N LYS A 60 19.36 -10.43 -3.43
CA LYS A 60 19.10 -11.62 -2.60
C LYS A 60 18.75 -11.21 -1.17
N ASP A 61 17.70 -11.81 -0.61
CA ASP A 61 17.24 -11.65 0.78
C ASP A 61 16.84 -10.22 1.19
N VAL A 62 16.45 -9.37 0.23
CA VAL A 62 15.93 -8.02 0.50
C VAL A 62 14.48 -7.91 0.06
N ASP A 63 13.57 -7.77 1.03
CA ASP A 63 12.12 -7.63 0.78
C ASP A 63 11.77 -6.23 0.23
N ILE A 64 12.28 -5.18 0.89
CA ILE A 64 12.05 -3.79 0.50
C ILE A 64 13.38 -3.14 0.11
N SER A 65 13.45 -2.60 -1.10
CA SER A 65 14.62 -1.87 -1.56
C SER A 65 14.24 -0.69 -2.46
N ILE A 66 15.08 0.33 -2.43
CA ILE A 66 14.95 1.53 -3.25
C ILE A 66 16.23 1.69 -4.05
N TYR A 67 16.10 1.79 -5.37
CA TYR A 67 17.20 2.07 -6.28
C TYR A 67 16.97 3.41 -6.97
N VAL A 68 18.05 4.18 -7.13
CA VAL A 68 18.03 5.45 -7.85
C VAL A 68 19.06 5.36 -8.96
N ILE A 69 18.58 5.39 -10.19
CA ILE A 69 19.42 5.44 -11.40
C ILE A 69 19.60 6.92 -11.74
N PRO A 70 20.83 7.47 -11.66
CA PRO A 70 21.06 8.86 -11.94
C PRO A 70 20.84 9.19 -13.43
N PRO A 71 20.65 10.47 -13.78
CA PRO A 71 20.67 10.91 -15.18
C PRO A 71 21.95 10.46 -15.91
N ASN A 72 21.83 10.26 -17.22
CA ASN A 72 22.91 9.85 -18.13
C ASN A 72 23.52 8.47 -17.87
N THR A 73 22.78 7.57 -17.21
CA THR A 73 23.26 6.20 -16.90
C THR A 73 22.74 5.17 -17.91
N ILE A 74 21.45 5.20 -18.23
CA ILE A 74 20.79 4.24 -19.13
C ILE A 74 20.22 5.02 -20.32
N ASN A 75 20.67 4.71 -21.53
CA ASN A 75 20.27 5.37 -22.77
C ASN A 75 20.33 6.92 -22.71
N ASN A 76 21.29 7.46 -21.97
CA ASN A 76 21.42 8.90 -21.75
C ASN A 76 20.14 9.55 -21.16
N ASN A 77 19.48 8.86 -20.22
CA ASN A 77 18.26 9.31 -19.57
C ASN A 77 18.41 10.72 -18.97
N LYS A 78 17.49 11.63 -19.29
CA LYS A 78 17.58 13.03 -18.84
C LYS A 78 17.24 13.21 -17.35
N ASN A 79 16.34 12.37 -16.83
CA ASN A 79 15.85 12.44 -15.47
C ASN A 79 16.31 11.21 -14.67
N ARG A 80 16.43 11.35 -13.35
CA ARG A 80 16.64 10.20 -12.46
C ARG A 80 15.47 9.22 -12.60
N ILE A 81 15.76 7.93 -12.56
CA ILE A 81 14.75 6.86 -12.55
C ILE A 81 14.78 6.24 -11.16
N MET A 82 13.62 6.21 -10.50
CA MET A 82 13.46 5.60 -9.19
C MET A 82 12.83 4.22 -9.35
N LEU A 83 13.37 3.21 -8.67
CA LEU A 83 12.76 1.90 -8.53
C LEU A 83 12.51 1.63 -7.04
N ILE A 84 11.33 1.11 -6.73
CA ILE A 84 10.96 0.66 -5.39
C ILE A 84 10.52 -0.80 -5.54
N GLN A 85 11.19 -1.70 -4.85
CA GLN A 85 10.79 -3.09 -4.73
C GLN A 85 10.12 -3.30 -3.37
N GLN A 86 9.02 -4.04 -3.36
CA GLN A 86 8.33 -4.50 -2.16
C GLN A 86 7.99 -5.98 -2.32
N GLY A 87 8.33 -6.79 -1.32
CA GLY A 87 8.04 -8.22 -1.28
C GLY A 87 6.83 -8.55 -0.41
N TYR A 88 6.83 -9.78 0.10
CA TYR A 88 5.76 -10.32 0.93
C TYR A 88 5.72 -9.68 2.33
N GLN A 89 6.88 -9.32 2.92
CA GLN A 89 6.90 -8.74 4.27
C GLN A 89 6.30 -7.33 4.31
N ALA A 90 6.30 -6.62 3.19
CA ALA A 90 5.55 -5.39 3.00
C ALA A 90 4.01 -5.59 2.90
N ASN A 91 3.52 -6.83 2.94
CA ASN A 91 2.11 -7.20 2.74
C ASN A 91 1.51 -6.68 1.43
N CYS A 92 2.34 -6.50 0.39
CA CYS A 92 1.92 -5.94 -0.89
C CYS A 92 1.69 -7.01 -1.98
N CYS A 93 2.18 -8.24 -1.78
CA CYS A 93 2.05 -9.33 -2.75
C CYS A 93 2.15 -10.73 -2.08
N PRO A 94 1.80 -11.82 -2.79
CA PRO A 94 1.94 -13.18 -2.27
C PRO A 94 3.39 -13.58 -1.97
N LYS A 95 3.57 -14.66 -1.19
CA LYS A 95 4.90 -15.26 -0.94
C LYS A 95 5.60 -15.58 -2.26
N SER A 96 6.93 -15.42 -2.27
CA SER A 96 7.78 -15.68 -3.45
C SER A 96 7.43 -14.81 -4.68
N LYS A 97 6.82 -13.64 -4.44
CA LYS A 97 6.61 -12.60 -5.45
C LYS A 97 7.12 -11.27 -4.93
N TYR A 98 7.40 -10.38 -5.86
CA TYR A 98 7.80 -9.01 -5.58
C TYR A 98 7.08 -8.07 -6.55
N ILE A 99 6.75 -6.89 -6.07
CA ILE A 99 6.26 -5.78 -6.89
C ILE A 99 7.40 -4.78 -7.03
N VAL A 100 7.76 -4.45 -8.27
CA VAL A 100 8.71 -3.40 -8.59
C VAL A 100 7.97 -2.24 -9.24
N TYR A 101 7.99 -1.09 -8.59
CA TYR A 101 7.49 0.17 -9.09
C TYR A 101 8.63 1.01 -9.65
N ILE A 102 8.54 1.41 -10.92
CA ILE A 102 9.50 2.30 -11.58
C ILE A 102 8.84 3.63 -11.86
N CYS A 103 9.52 4.75 -11.62
CA CYS A 103 9.01 6.06 -11.97
C CYS A 103 10.12 7.02 -12.44
N THR A 104 9.83 7.78 -13.49
CA THR A 104 10.65 8.90 -13.96
C THR A 104 9.77 10.03 -14.48
N LYS A 105 10.28 11.26 -14.43
CA LYS A 105 9.59 12.42 -15.03
C LYS A 105 9.54 12.23 -16.55
N ALA A 106 8.37 12.44 -17.14
CA ALA A 106 8.15 12.17 -18.54
C ALA A 106 8.94 13.13 -19.43
N THR A 107 9.58 12.54 -20.44
CA THR A 107 10.23 13.18 -21.59
C THR A 107 9.82 12.40 -22.84
N GLU A 108 10.20 12.88 -24.01
CA GLU A 108 9.99 12.18 -25.29
C GLU A 108 10.59 10.76 -25.32
N THR A 109 11.61 10.49 -24.50
CA THR A 109 12.38 9.22 -24.48
C THR A 109 12.15 8.39 -23.22
N SER A 110 11.47 8.94 -22.21
CA SER A 110 11.35 8.32 -20.89
C SER A 110 10.63 6.96 -20.88
N LYS A 111 9.73 6.70 -21.83
CA LYS A 111 9.07 5.39 -21.96
C LYS A 111 10.06 4.32 -22.41
N GLU A 112 10.91 4.65 -23.38
CA GLU A 112 11.97 3.80 -23.89
C GLU A 112 13.08 3.61 -22.85
N GLU A 113 13.40 4.65 -22.08
CA GLU A 113 14.32 4.57 -20.92
C GLU A 113 13.82 3.53 -19.90
N ILE A 114 12.54 3.56 -19.52
CA ILE A 114 11.95 2.55 -18.63
C ILE A 114 12.04 1.15 -19.24
N LYS A 115 11.72 0.97 -20.53
CA LYS A 115 11.83 -0.34 -21.19
C LYS A 115 13.25 -0.89 -21.12
N SER A 116 14.26 -0.04 -21.33
CA SER A 116 15.66 -0.48 -21.24
C SER A 116 16.09 -0.81 -19.82
N VAL A 117 15.60 -0.09 -18.81
CA VAL A 117 15.79 -0.51 -17.40
C VAL A 117 15.23 -1.91 -17.18
N ILE A 118 14.01 -2.17 -17.69
CA ILE A 118 13.35 -3.47 -17.52
C ILE A 118 14.16 -4.58 -18.17
N GLN A 119 14.58 -4.41 -19.43
CA GLN A 119 15.39 -5.39 -20.16
C GLN A 119 16.76 -5.64 -19.52
N GLN A 120 17.35 -4.64 -18.88
CA GLN A 120 18.63 -4.78 -18.18
C GLN A 120 18.48 -5.54 -16.88
N LEU A 121 17.42 -5.30 -16.11
CA LEU A 121 17.26 -5.84 -14.76
C LEU A 121 16.49 -7.16 -14.70
N PHE A 122 15.62 -7.46 -15.66
CA PHE A 122 14.73 -8.62 -15.61
C PHE A 122 14.92 -9.54 -16.81
N GLU A 123 14.63 -10.84 -16.61
CA GLU A 123 14.44 -11.77 -17.72
C GLU A 123 13.06 -11.51 -18.33
N ASP A 124 13.06 -10.94 -19.54
CA ASP A 124 11.86 -10.69 -20.31
C ASP A 124 11.39 -12.00 -20.96
N LYS A 125 10.86 -12.92 -20.15
CA LYS A 125 10.18 -14.13 -20.63
C LYS A 125 8.70 -13.84 -20.85
N ILE A 126 8.38 -12.75 -21.54
CA ILE A 126 7.08 -12.66 -22.20
C ILE A 126 7.18 -13.63 -23.38
N ASP A 127 6.94 -14.90 -23.07
CA ASP A 127 6.75 -15.97 -24.04
C ASP A 127 5.70 -15.45 -25.03
N GLU A 128 6.06 -15.24 -26.30
CA GLU A 128 5.17 -14.57 -27.25
C GLU A 128 3.86 -15.34 -27.46
N SER A 129 3.83 -16.60 -27.01
CA SER A 129 2.65 -17.46 -26.91
C SER A 129 1.55 -16.94 -25.96
N GLU A 130 1.87 -16.14 -24.93
CA GLU A 130 0.87 -15.55 -24.02
C GLU A 130 0.36 -14.16 -24.45
N LYS A 131 1.07 -13.45 -25.36
CA LYS A 131 0.63 -12.14 -25.88
C LYS A 131 -0.71 -12.20 -26.61
N VAL A 132 -1.09 -13.39 -27.11
CA VAL A 132 -2.32 -13.58 -27.90
C VAL A 132 -3.59 -13.42 -27.05
N LYS A 133 -3.56 -13.68 -25.74
CA LYS A 133 -4.79 -13.69 -24.92
C LYS A 133 -5.25 -12.32 -24.41
N VAL A 134 -4.39 -11.29 -24.39
CA VAL A 134 -4.77 -9.97 -23.85
C VAL A 134 -5.38 -9.05 -24.91
N ASP A 135 -5.00 -9.23 -26.18
CA ASP A 135 -5.60 -8.48 -27.30
C ASP A 135 -6.98 -9.02 -27.71
N GLU A 136 -7.33 -10.26 -27.36
CA GLU A 136 -8.67 -10.83 -27.55
C GLU A 136 -9.70 -10.33 -26.50
N ILE A 137 -9.25 -9.98 -25.29
CA ILE A 137 -10.14 -9.44 -24.23
C ILE A 137 -10.63 -8.01 -24.57
N LYS A 138 -9.98 -7.30 -25.51
CA LYS A 138 -10.48 -6.02 -26.03
C LYS A 138 -11.44 -6.15 -27.21
N LYS A 139 -11.82 -7.36 -27.61
CA LYS A 139 -12.70 -7.58 -28.78
C LYS A 139 -13.96 -8.41 -28.53
N GLU A 140 -14.17 -8.98 -27.36
CA GLU A 140 -15.35 -9.82 -27.11
C GLU A 140 -16.19 -9.32 -25.93
N ASP A 141 -16.84 -8.17 -26.14
CA ASP A 141 -18.19 -7.98 -25.60
C ASP A 141 -19.14 -8.80 -26.48
N GLY A 142 -19.39 -10.04 -26.05
CA GLY A 142 -20.49 -10.86 -26.51
C GLY A 142 -20.08 -12.12 -27.27
N GLU A 143 -19.93 -13.23 -26.55
CA GLU A 143 -20.77 -14.42 -26.77
C GLU A 143 -20.54 -15.46 -25.66
N ASP A 144 -21.64 -15.87 -25.04
CA ASP A 144 -21.75 -17.02 -24.15
C ASP A 144 -21.18 -18.28 -24.82
N LYS A 145 -20.14 -18.88 -24.23
CA LYS A 145 -19.88 -20.32 -24.40
C LYS A 145 -19.35 -20.95 -23.11
N LYS A 146 -20.21 -21.83 -22.58
CA LYS A 146 -19.88 -22.92 -21.66
C LYS A 146 -18.81 -23.82 -22.29
N GLU A 147 -17.85 -24.25 -21.49
CA GLU A 147 -17.36 -25.63 -21.54
C GLU A 147 -16.74 -26.01 -20.19
N GLU A 148 -17.26 -27.12 -19.65
CA GLU A 148 -16.92 -27.76 -18.39
C GLU A 148 -15.69 -28.67 -18.57
N ASP A 149 -14.84 -28.63 -17.55
CA ASP A 149 -14.11 -29.72 -16.91
C ASP A 149 -13.37 -30.77 -17.77
N ASN A 150 -12.04 -30.69 -17.73
CA ASN A 150 -11.18 -31.85 -17.92
C ASN A 150 -10.08 -31.84 -16.85
N GLU A 151 -10.32 -32.60 -15.79
CA GLU A 151 -9.40 -32.81 -14.66
C GLU A 151 -8.21 -33.71 -15.06
N GLU A 152 -7.07 -33.32 -14.52
CA GLU A 152 -5.76 -33.97 -14.61
C GLU A 152 -5.72 -35.31 -13.88
N ASN A 153 -4.82 -36.20 -14.31
CA ASN A 153 -4.06 -36.96 -13.33
C ASN A 153 -2.74 -37.45 -13.95
N LYS A 154 -1.61 -36.95 -13.45
CA LYS A 154 -0.29 -37.48 -13.78
C LYS A 154 0.53 -37.56 -12.49
N GLU A 155 0.57 -38.76 -11.94
CA GLU A 155 1.44 -39.19 -10.85
C GLU A 155 2.90 -38.99 -11.26
N VAL A 156 3.70 -38.42 -10.36
CA VAL A 156 5.17 -38.36 -10.46
C VAL A 156 5.70 -39.03 -9.20
N GLU A 157 6.44 -40.12 -9.42
CA GLU A 157 7.12 -40.93 -8.42
C GLU A 157 8.29 -40.15 -7.80
N GLU A 158 8.41 -40.26 -6.48
CA GLU A 158 9.56 -39.83 -5.68
C GLU A 158 10.59 -40.96 -5.67
N GLU A 159 11.82 -40.69 -6.12
CA GLU A 159 12.98 -41.53 -5.83
C GLU A 159 13.93 -40.76 -4.92
N GLU A 160 14.16 -41.33 -3.74
CA GLU A 160 15.23 -41.00 -2.80
C GLU A 160 16.54 -41.61 -3.30
N GLU A 161 17.63 -40.84 -3.29
CA GLU A 161 18.97 -41.39 -3.10
C GLU A 161 19.79 -40.44 -2.19
N ASP A 162 20.17 -41.01 -1.05
CA ASP A 162 21.31 -40.63 -0.21
C ASP A 162 22.60 -40.71 -1.03
N ASP A 163 23.55 -39.81 -0.80
CA ASP A 163 24.96 -40.19 -0.70
C ASP A 163 25.77 -39.11 0.02
N ASP A 164 26.44 -39.58 1.08
CA ASP A 164 27.53 -38.95 1.82
C ASP A 164 28.73 -38.74 0.88
N ASP A 165 29.42 -37.60 0.98
CA ASP A 165 30.88 -37.60 0.94
C ASP A 165 31.45 -36.27 1.49
N ASP A 166 32.17 -36.43 2.60
CA ASP A 166 33.16 -35.51 3.15
C ASP A 166 34.25 -35.25 2.11
N ASP A 167 34.50 -33.98 1.78
CA ASP A 167 35.84 -33.54 1.36
C ASP A 167 36.09 -32.11 1.84
N GLU A 168 36.95 -32.02 2.86
CA GLU A 168 37.65 -30.81 3.29
C GLU A 168 38.72 -30.50 2.25
N ASP A 169 38.46 -29.54 1.35
CA ASP A 169 39.51 -28.98 0.51
C ASP A 169 39.54 -27.44 0.53
N ASP A 170 40.78 -26.98 0.61
CA ASP A 170 41.31 -25.65 0.91
C ASP A 170 40.99 -24.66 -0.24
N ASP A 171 39.85 -23.96 -0.17
CA ASP A 171 39.45 -23.00 -1.21
C ASP A 171 40.11 -21.62 -1.00
N GLU A 172 41.15 -21.38 -1.79
CA GLU A 172 41.59 -20.04 -2.17
C GLU A 172 40.38 -19.28 -2.73
N GLU A 173 39.93 -18.22 -2.03
CA GLU A 173 38.84 -17.33 -2.42
C GLU A 173 39.12 -16.64 -3.77
N GLU A 174 39.00 -17.36 -4.88
CA GLU A 174 38.65 -16.76 -6.16
C GLU A 174 37.25 -16.19 -5.96
N GLU A 175 37.15 -14.85 -5.95
CA GLU A 175 35.90 -14.12 -6.11
C GLU A 175 35.25 -14.52 -7.45
N GLY A 176 34.63 -15.70 -7.44
CA GLY A 176 33.83 -16.22 -8.52
C GLY A 176 32.76 -15.19 -8.78
N LYS A 177 32.77 -14.63 -9.98
CA LYS A 177 31.70 -13.75 -10.46
C LYS A 177 30.44 -14.61 -10.54
N GLU A 178 29.73 -14.75 -9.43
CA GLU A 178 28.38 -15.28 -9.42
C GLU A 178 27.58 -14.40 -10.39
N GLU A 179 27.29 -14.94 -11.57
CA GLU A 179 26.41 -14.28 -12.52
C GLU A 179 25.06 -14.13 -11.83
N MET A 180 24.75 -12.90 -11.40
CA MET A 180 23.46 -12.59 -10.80
C MET A 180 22.35 -12.94 -11.81
N ILE A 181 21.66 -14.04 -11.54
CA ILE A 181 20.49 -14.46 -12.32
C ILE A 181 19.42 -13.39 -12.18
N LYS A 182 19.01 -12.81 -13.32
CA LYS A 182 18.00 -11.75 -13.35
C LYS A 182 16.63 -12.29 -12.89
N PRO A 183 15.80 -11.53 -12.15
CA PRO A 183 14.45 -11.94 -11.83
C PRO A 183 13.58 -12.10 -13.08
N LYS A 184 12.70 -13.10 -13.10
CA LYS A 184 11.71 -13.27 -14.16
C LYS A 184 10.56 -12.29 -13.96
N ALA A 185 10.27 -11.46 -14.97
CA ALA A 185 9.10 -10.60 -14.96
C ALA A 185 7.88 -11.35 -15.50
N TYR A 186 6.84 -11.52 -14.70
CA TYR A 186 5.57 -12.14 -15.12
C TYR A 186 4.62 -11.15 -15.76
N LEU A 187 4.60 -9.92 -15.25
CA LEU A 187 3.74 -8.85 -15.71
C LEU A 187 4.54 -7.56 -15.68
N SER A 188 4.42 -6.75 -16.74
CA SER A 188 4.99 -5.42 -16.80
C SER A 188 3.97 -4.47 -17.45
N ILE A 189 3.53 -3.48 -16.70
CA ILE A 189 2.59 -2.46 -17.18
C ILE A 189 3.32 -1.12 -17.16
N ILE A 190 3.47 -0.50 -18.33
CA ILE A 190 4.02 0.85 -18.46
C ILE A 190 2.90 1.81 -18.82
N TYR A 191 2.72 2.86 -18.03
CA TYR A 191 1.71 3.89 -18.25
C TYR A 191 2.27 5.28 -18.01
N ARG A 192 1.53 6.29 -18.47
CA ARG A 192 1.80 7.71 -18.22
C ARG A 192 0.78 8.21 -17.21
N GLN A 193 1.25 8.92 -16.19
CA GLN A 193 0.40 9.59 -15.22
C GLN A 193 0.71 11.09 -15.22
N SER A 194 -0.34 11.88 -15.36
CA SER A 194 -0.30 13.33 -15.19
C SER A 194 -0.48 13.67 -13.72
N ILE A 195 0.42 14.45 -13.15
CA ILE A 195 0.31 15.00 -11.80
C ILE A 195 -0.10 16.46 -11.94
N ARG A 196 -1.27 16.79 -11.43
CA ARG A 196 -1.87 18.12 -11.48
C ARG A 196 -1.57 18.87 -10.20
N LYS A 197 -1.26 20.16 -10.34
CA LYS A 197 -1.07 21.07 -9.22
C LYS A 197 -1.72 22.41 -9.52
N GLN A 198 -2.13 23.12 -8.48
CA GLN A 198 -2.51 24.51 -8.65
C GLN A 198 -1.28 25.35 -9.02
N LYS A 199 -1.42 26.23 -10.02
CA LYS A 199 -0.40 27.24 -10.31
C LYS A 199 -0.21 28.10 -9.06
N SER A 200 1.03 28.31 -8.65
CA SER A 200 1.38 29.25 -7.60
C SER A 200 0.85 30.63 -7.99
N SER A 201 -0.29 31.01 -7.44
CA SER A 201 -0.83 32.35 -7.63
C SER A 201 -0.26 33.19 -6.51
N ASP A 202 0.79 33.96 -6.81
CA ASP A 202 1.41 34.93 -5.90
C ASP A 202 0.43 36.03 -5.39
N SER A 203 -0.86 35.94 -5.73
CA SER A 203 -1.86 37.00 -5.56
C SER A 203 -3.22 36.56 -5.00
N GLN A 204 -3.37 35.35 -4.44
CA GLN A 204 -4.58 35.04 -3.68
C GLN A 204 -4.53 35.68 -2.27
N GLU A 205 -4.60 37.01 -2.23
CA GLU A 205 -4.91 37.80 -1.02
C GLU A 205 -6.35 37.55 -0.53
N ASN A 206 -7.18 36.87 -1.34
CA ASN A 206 -8.47 36.41 -0.89
C ASN A 206 -8.30 35.09 -0.16
N LYS A 207 -8.62 35.11 1.14
CA LYS A 207 -8.99 33.95 1.97
C LYS A 207 -10.16 33.22 1.29
N SER A 208 -9.90 32.54 0.19
CA SER A 208 -10.91 31.73 -0.44
C SER A 208 -11.20 30.57 0.51
N SER A 209 -12.47 30.36 0.78
CA SER A 209 -12.92 29.22 1.58
C SER A 209 -12.79 27.89 0.84
N LEU A 210 -12.29 27.92 -0.41
CA LEU A 210 -11.90 26.75 -1.19
C LEU A 210 -10.43 26.43 -0.98
N THR A 211 -10.17 25.22 -0.54
CA THR A 211 -8.86 24.61 -0.50
C THR A 211 -8.84 23.44 -1.47
N VAL A 212 -7.86 23.43 -2.36
CA VAL A 212 -7.69 22.35 -3.33
C VAL A 212 -6.45 21.55 -2.96
N ILE A 213 -6.58 20.23 -2.95
CA ILE A 213 -5.50 19.29 -2.72
C ILE A 213 -4.90 18.90 -4.06
N ASP A 214 -3.61 19.20 -4.24
CA ASP A 214 -2.81 18.79 -5.39
C ASP A 214 -2.67 17.27 -5.50
N ASP A 215 -2.44 16.77 -6.73
CA ASP A 215 -2.08 15.37 -6.92
C ASP A 215 -0.74 15.06 -6.21
N MET A 216 -0.64 13.86 -5.63
CA MET A 216 0.60 13.45 -4.96
C MET A 216 1.74 13.25 -5.96
N LEU A 217 2.88 13.89 -5.70
CA LEU A 217 4.09 13.65 -6.47
C LEU A 217 4.53 12.19 -6.33
N PRO A 218 4.93 11.52 -7.41
CA PRO A 218 5.50 10.20 -7.31
C PRO A 218 6.87 10.28 -6.63
N GLY A 219 7.03 9.51 -5.56
CA GLY A 219 8.18 9.59 -4.68
C GLY A 219 7.97 8.76 -3.42
N ILE A 220 8.96 8.77 -2.54
CA ILE A 220 8.89 8.12 -1.22
C ILE A 220 8.61 9.16 -0.12
N SER A 221 8.92 10.43 -0.37
CA SER A 221 8.73 11.50 0.61
C SER A 221 7.25 11.86 0.74
N MET A 222 6.76 11.86 1.99
CA MET A 222 5.45 12.36 2.39
C MET A 222 5.51 13.79 2.94
N GLU A 223 6.67 14.45 2.86
CA GLU A 223 6.87 15.79 3.43
C GLU A 223 5.90 16.81 2.81
N THR A 224 5.78 16.83 1.48
CA THR A 224 4.88 17.78 0.80
C THR A 224 3.41 17.55 1.12
N PRO A 225 2.84 16.32 1.05
CA PRO A 225 1.47 16.08 1.51
C PRO A 225 1.23 16.47 2.97
N VAL A 226 2.18 16.18 3.87
CA VAL A 226 2.07 16.54 5.30
C VAL A 226 2.11 18.05 5.47
N GLU A 227 3.04 18.74 4.84
CA GLU A 227 3.15 20.20 4.90
C GLU A 227 1.88 20.88 4.33
N ASN A 228 1.35 20.37 3.21
CA ASN A 228 0.10 20.83 2.65
C ASN A 228 -1.05 20.65 3.66
N ALA A 229 -1.21 19.46 4.25
CA ALA A 229 -2.24 19.22 5.26
C ALA A 229 -2.11 20.16 6.47
N LEU A 230 -0.88 20.40 6.96
CA LEU A 230 -0.62 21.33 8.05
C LEU A 230 -0.96 22.77 7.69
N ASN A 231 -0.67 23.19 6.46
CA ASN A 231 -1.00 24.54 5.99
C ASN A 231 -2.51 24.73 5.89
N ILE A 232 -3.24 23.74 5.37
CA ILE A 232 -4.71 23.74 5.35
C ILE A 232 -5.26 23.85 6.77
N PHE A 233 -4.75 23.02 7.69
CA PHE A 233 -5.18 23.04 9.08
C PHE A 233 -4.97 24.42 9.72
N ARG A 234 -3.79 25.02 9.58
CA ARG A 234 -3.48 26.35 10.14
C ARG A 234 -4.33 27.47 9.54
N GLN A 235 -4.78 27.31 8.29
CA GLN A 235 -5.70 28.26 7.66
C GLN A 235 -7.11 28.18 8.28
N LEU A 236 -7.58 26.97 8.58
CA LEU A 236 -8.90 26.72 9.16
C LEU A 236 -8.94 26.98 10.68
N HIS A 237 -7.84 26.69 11.37
CA HIS A 237 -7.70 26.78 12.83
C HIS A 237 -6.44 27.56 13.24
N PRO A 238 -6.35 28.85 12.91
CA PRO A 238 -5.17 29.67 13.21
C PRO A 238 -4.88 29.80 14.72
N GLU A 239 -5.88 29.56 15.57
CA GLU A 239 -5.76 29.56 17.02
C GLU A 239 -5.02 28.33 17.58
N ILE A 240 -4.97 27.22 16.82
CA ILE A 240 -4.33 25.97 17.26
C ILE A 240 -2.86 25.98 16.83
N LYS A 241 -1.96 26.14 17.81
CA LYS A 241 -0.51 26.21 17.56
C LYS A 241 0.15 24.84 17.39
N GLU A 242 -0.38 23.80 18.04
CA GLU A 242 0.16 22.44 18.03
C GLU A 242 -0.98 21.43 17.85
N ILE A 243 -0.80 20.48 16.93
CA ILE A 243 -1.81 19.44 16.60
C ILE A 243 -1.65 18.23 17.53
N TYR A 244 -0.50 18.10 18.19
CA TYR A 244 -0.18 16.97 19.07
C TYR A 244 -0.65 17.24 20.50
N ALA A 245 -1.96 17.22 20.74
CA ALA A 245 -2.42 16.80 22.05
C ALA A 245 -2.19 15.29 22.12
N LYS A 246 -1.42 14.79 23.10
CA LYS A 246 -1.47 13.37 23.45
C LYS A 246 -2.96 13.00 23.55
N PRO A 247 -3.42 11.89 22.97
CA PRO A 247 -4.76 11.40 23.23
C PRO A 247 -4.95 11.46 24.75
N GLN A 248 -5.96 12.20 25.20
CA GLN A 248 -6.29 12.14 26.62
C GLN A 248 -6.72 10.70 26.84
N GLU A 249 -5.86 9.91 27.48
CA GLU A 249 -6.17 8.56 27.98
C GLU A 249 -7.35 8.73 28.95
N GLN A 250 -8.57 8.73 28.40
CA GLN A 250 -9.79 8.76 29.19
C GLN A 250 -9.99 7.42 29.92
N GLU A 251 -9.36 6.34 29.45
CA GLU A 251 -9.41 5.01 30.08
C GLU A 251 -8.68 4.95 31.44
N GLU A 252 -7.63 5.76 31.68
CA GLU A 252 -6.94 5.77 32.98
C GLU A 252 -7.77 6.40 34.13
N LYS A 253 -8.90 7.05 33.82
CA LYS A 253 -9.78 7.63 34.84
C LYS A 253 -10.93 6.71 35.25
N GLU A 254 -11.42 5.85 34.36
CA GLU A 254 -12.48 4.89 34.73
C GLU A 254 -11.93 3.78 35.63
N GLU A 255 -10.71 3.27 35.39
CA GLU A 255 -10.08 2.27 36.28
C GLU A 255 -9.78 2.83 37.69
N LYS A 256 -9.42 4.11 37.80
CA LYS A 256 -9.15 4.75 39.11
C LYS A 256 -10.42 5.14 39.88
N GLU A 257 -11.56 5.24 39.20
CA GLU A 257 -12.86 5.42 39.87
C GLU A 257 -13.45 4.07 40.29
N GLU A 258 -13.27 3.00 39.52
CA GLU A 258 -13.67 1.63 39.92
C GLU A 258 -12.82 1.07 41.07
N GLU A 259 -11.50 1.29 41.09
CA GLU A 259 -10.65 0.87 42.24
C GLU A 259 -11.03 1.62 43.54
N LYS A 260 -11.53 2.86 43.43
CA LYS A 260 -12.01 3.61 44.61
C LYS A 260 -13.40 3.19 45.09
N GLU A 261 -14.27 2.71 44.20
CA GLU A 261 -15.56 2.15 44.61
C GLU A 261 -15.42 0.74 45.23
N GLU A 262 -14.39 -0.04 44.89
CA GLU A 262 -14.12 -1.31 45.57
C GLU A 262 -13.51 -1.16 46.97
N GLU A 263 -12.71 -0.13 47.25
CA GLU A 263 -12.18 0.13 48.60
C GLU A 263 -13.24 0.65 49.61
N GLU A 264 -14.40 1.14 49.15
CA GLU A 264 -15.47 1.63 50.02
C GLU A 264 -16.58 0.60 50.33
N LYS A 265 -16.47 -0.65 49.86
CA LYS A 265 -17.40 -1.71 50.32
C LYS A 265 -17.05 -2.14 51.76
N PRO A 266 -17.97 -1.98 52.74
CA PRO A 266 -17.73 -2.44 54.10
C PRO A 266 -17.56 -3.96 54.12
N SER A 267 -16.49 -4.43 54.76
CA SER A 267 -16.26 -5.85 54.99
C SER A 267 -17.44 -6.43 55.78
N THR A 268 -18.26 -7.22 55.09
CA THR A 268 -19.29 -8.03 55.75
C THR A 268 -18.57 -9.04 56.62
N GLN A 269 -18.69 -8.87 57.94
CA GLN A 269 -18.19 -9.79 58.94
C GLN A 269 -18.76 -11.19 58.68
N GLU A 270 -17.88 -12.17 58.52
CA GLU A 270 -18.22 -13.58 58.54
C GLU A 270 -18.75 -13.94 59.94
N GLU A 271 -20.04 -14.24 60.03
CA GLU A 271 -20.61 -14.94 61.19
C GLU A 271 -20.21 -16.42 61.13
N GLU A 272 -19.43 -16.82 62.13
CA GLU A 272 -19.17 -18.19 62.53
C GLU A 272 -20.50 -18.92 62.79
N VAL A 273 -20.85 -19.90 61.95
CA VAL A 273 -21.89 -20.89 62.27
C VAL A 273 -21.29 -22.29 62.16
N THR A 274 -20.98 -22.83 63.33
CA THR A 274 -20.74 -24.25 63.59
C THR A 274 -22.03 -25.04 63.40
N THR A 275 -22.01 -26.10 62.58
CA THR A 275 -22.71 -27.37 62.88
C THR A 275 -22.21 -28.52 61.99
N GLU A 276 -21.58 -29.49 62.65
CA GLU A 276 -21.72 -30.95 62.54
C GLU A 276 -22.09 -31.61 61.19
N ASP A 277 -21.12 -32.36 60.69
CA ASP A 277 -21.15 -33.83 60.56
C ASP A 277 -22.30 -34.47 59.75
N HIS A 278 -22.02 -34.87 58.51
CA HIS A 278 -22.49 -36.16 57.98
C HIS A 278 -21.64 -36.68 56.81
N SER A 279 -21.09 -37.86 57.06
CA SER A 279 -20.45 -38.84 56.19
C SER A 279 -21.21 -39.21 54.90
N ARG A 280 -20.47 -39.32 53.77
CA ARG A 280 -20.61 -40.34 52.70
C ARG A 280 -19.51 -40.11 51.65
N GLU A 281 -18.47 -40.95 51.62
CA GLU A 281 -18.31 -42.16 50.78
C GLU A 281 -18.37 -41.93 49.26
N GLU A 282 -17.22 -42.23 48.62
CA GLU A 282 -16.98 -42.80 47.28
C GLU A 282 -17.62 -42.09 46.06
N THR A 283 -16.93 -41.81 44.95
CA THR A 283 -16.34 -42.82 44.07
C THR A 283 -15.48 -42.16 42.99
N THR A 284 -14.40 -42.86 42.64
CA THR A 284 -13.51 -42.81 41.47
C THR A 284 -14.18 -42.60 40.10
N GLN A 285 -13.49 -41.94 39.15
CA GLN A 285 -13.03 -42.59 37.90
C GLN A 285 -12.16 -41.70 36.99
N GLU A 286 -10.98 -42.24 36.67
CA GLU A 286 -10.16 -41.97 35.48
C GLU A 286 -10.86 -42.45 34.20
N THR A 287 -10.62 -41.79 33.06
CA THR A 287 -10.50 -42.41 31.71
C THR A 287 -9.78 -41.38 30.81
N THR A 288 -8.53 -41.50 30.34
CA THR A 288 -7.84 -42.41 29.39
C THR A 288 -8.15 -42.21 27.90
N GLN A 289 -7.15 -41.65 27.18
CA GLN A 289 -6.60 -41.93 25.82
C GLN A 289 -7.43 -41.96 24.50
N ALA A 290 -6.65 -41.64 23.45
CA ALA A 290 -6.68 -42.07 22.03
C ALA A 290 -7.71 -41.37 21.12
N HIS A 291 -7.37 -40.92 19.91
CA HIS A 291 -6.41 -41.44 18.93
C HIS A 291 -5.56 -40.34 18.28
#